data_AF-A0A1V2ATK1-F1
#
_entry.id   AF-A0A1V2ATK1-F1
#
_cell.length_a   1.000
_cell.length_b   1.000
_cell.length_c   1.000
_cell.angle_alpha   90.00
_cell.angle_beta   90.00
_cell.angle_gamma   90.00
#
_symmetry.space_group_name_H-M   'P 1'
#
loop_
_entity.id
_entity.type
_entity.pdbx_description
1 polymer ?
#
loop_
_entity_poly.entity_id
_entity_poly.type
_entity_poly.pdbx_seq_one_letter_code
_entity_poly.pdbx_strand_id
1 'polypeptide(L)'
;KIDNIPFGKYQIIEKTSPAGYVLVKEPIPFSINENGKTIELVAKNTKIRGSIEITKVDVADGNNKLPGAEFTIYNEQGQEVVKGKTNEQGIAKFDKLPAGKYTYKETLAPQGYVSHEETF
;
A
#
# COMPACT_ATOMS: atom_id res chain seq x y z
N LYS A 1 -16.29 24.08 10.48
CA LYS A 1 -16.50 25.42 9.87
C LYS A 1 -15.64 26.41 10.64
N ILE A 2 -14.92 27.30 9.98
CA ILE A 2 -14.19 28.39 10.63
C ILE A 2 -14.88 29.68 10.15
N ASP A 3 -15.33 30.50 11.10
CA ASP A 3 -16.10 31.71 10.83
C ASP A 3 -15.28 32.96 11.16
N ASN A 4 -15.70 34.12 10.62
CA ASN A 4 -15.13 35.44 10.89
C ASN A 4 -13.62 35.58 10.61
N ILE A 5 -13.16 34.97 9.51
CA ILE A 5 -11.77 35.15 9.05
C ILE A 5 -11.63 36.56 8.44
N PRO A 6 -10.68 37.40 8.89
CA PRO A 6 -10.44 38.72 8.32
C PRO A 6 -10.07 38.70 6.83
N PHE A 7 -10.12 39.87 6.19
CA PHE A 7 -9.57 40.05 4.85
C PHE A 7 -8.08 39.69 4.82
N GLY A 8 -7.67 38.89 3.84
CA GLY A 8 -6.28 38.50 3.71
C GLY A 8 -6.05 37.23 2.92
N LYS A 9 -4.77 36.86 2.80
CA LYS A 9 -4.31 35.62 2.17
C LYS A 9 -3.97 34.61 3.26
N TYR A 10 -4.43 33.39 3.09
CA TYR A 10 -4.31 32.30 4.05
C TYR A 10 -3.91 31.02 3.34
N GLN A 11 -3.57 30.00 4.14
CA GLN A 11 -3.29 28.67 3.66
C GLN A 11 -3.83 27.63 4.64
N ILE A 12 -4.33 26.52 4.11
CA ILE A 12 -4.64 25.31 4.88
C ILE A 12 -3.44 24.38 4.81
N ILE A 13 -3.00 23.89 5.97
CA ILE A 13 -1.94 22.89 6.10
C ILE A 13 -2.52 21.68 6.81
N GLU A 14 -2.45 20.52 6.18
CA GLU A 14 -2.82 19.26 6.82
C GLU A 14 -1.76 18.89 7.87
N LYS A 15 -2.20 18.62 9.11
CA LYS A 15 -1.30 18.24 10.22
C LYS A 15 -1.19 16.72 10.40
N THR A 16 -2.25 16.00 10.04
CA THR A 16 -2.38 14.55 10.19
C THR A 16 -3.25 14.01 9.06
N SER A 17 -2.93 12.83 8.53
CA SER A 17 -3.78 12.12 7.56
C SER A 17 -4.47 10.91 8.21
N PRO A 18 -5.61 10.45 7.66
CA PRO A 18 -6.22 9.18 8.07
C PRO A 18 -5.27 8.00 7.87
N ALA A 19 -5.44 6.94 8.67
CA ALA A 19 -4.70 5.70 8.50
C ALA A 19 -4.82 5.18 7.05
N GLY A 20 -3.68 4.83 6.44
CA GLY A 20 -3.63 4.36 5.06
C GLY A 20 -3.61 5.46 3.98
N TYR A 21 -3.47 6.74 4.35
CA TYR A 21 -3.34 7.86 3.42
C TYR A 21 -2.03 8.64 3.61
N VAL A 22 -1.45 9.07 2.50
CA VAL A 22 -0.26 9.92 2.47
C VAL A 22 -0.62 11.30 3.04
N LEU A 23 0.18 11.79 4.00
CA LEU A 23 0.08 13.15 4.52
C LEU A 23 0.52 14.16 3.46
N VAL A 24 -0.36 15.07 3.06
CA VAL A 24 -0.04 16.11 2.08
C VAL A 24 0.48 17.34 2.82
N LYS A 25 1.78 17.60 2.70
CA LYS A 25 2.42 18.77 3.33
C LYS A 25 2.30 20.06 2.52
N GLU A 26 1.89 19.96 1.26
CA GLU A 26 1.70 21.11 0.37
C GLU A 26 0.51 21.96 0.87
N PRO A 27 0.71 23.25 1.19
CA PRO A 27 -0.38 24.11 1.64
C PRO A 27 -1.39 24.42 0.53
N ILE A 28 -2.66 24.54 0.89
CA ILE A 28 -3.72 24.99 -0.04
C ILE A 28 -3.98 26.48 0.21
N PRO A 29 -3.56 27.39 -0.69
CA PRO A 29 -3.77 28.82 -0.51
C PRO A 29 -5.23 29.22 -0.78
N PHE A 30 -5.72 30.21 -0.04
CA PHE A 30 -7.01 30.86 -0.31
C PHE A 30 -6.96 32.33 0.12
N SER A 31 -7.93 33.14 -0.32
CA SER A 31 -8.00 34.57 0.03
C SER A 31 -9.41 34.99 0.40
N ILE A 32 -9.55 35.74 1.48
CA ILE A 32 -10.79 36.39 1.90
C ILE A 32 -10.79 37.80 1.33
N ASN A 33 -11.63 38.04 0.32
CA ASN A 33 -11.71 39.33 -0.38
C ASN A 33 -13.10 39.99 -0.29
N GLU A 34 -14.13 39.25 0.14
CA GLU A 34 -15.52 39.69 0.15
C GLU A 34 -16.17 39.34 1.49
N ASN A 35 -16.99 40.26 2.03
CA ASN A 35 -17.68 40.05 3.30
C ASN A 35 -18.80 39.00 3.15
N GLY A 36 -18.92 38.10 4.12
CA GLY A 36 -19.99 37.10 4.17
C GLY A 36 -19.89 35.95 3.16
N LYS A 37 -18.86 35.92 2.31
CA LYS A 37 -18.64 34.85 1.33
C LYS A 37 -18.07 33.60 1.99
N THR A 38 -18.68 32.45 1.70
CA THR A 38 -18.11 31.15 2.08
C THR A 38 -17.15 30.68 0.99
N ILE A 39 -15.96 30.23 1.40
CA ILE A 39 -14.98 29.61 0.52
C ILE A 39 -14.99 28.11 0.79
N GLU A 40 -15.29 27.34 -0.25
CA GLU A 40 -15.22 25.88 -0.21
C GLU A 40 -13.84 25.43 -0.70
N LEU A 41 -13.15 24.63 0.11
CA LEU A 41 -11.84 24.07 -0.20
C LEU A 41 -11.93 22.55 -0.14
N VAL A 42 -11.29 21.88 -1.10
CA VAL A 42 -11.24 20.42 -1.17
C VAL A 42 -9.81 19.97 -0.94
N ALA A 43 -9.57 19.29 0.18
CA ALA A 43 -8.32 18.58 0.44
C ALA A 43 -8.43 17.14 -0.10
N LYS A 44 -7.41 16.69 -0.85
CA LYS A 44 -7.37 15.34 -1.44
C LYS A 44 -6.13 14.61 -0.95
N ASN A 45 -6.32 13.39 -0.46
CA ASN A 45 -5.23 12.51 -0.07
C ASN A 45 -5.14 11.28 -0.98
N THR A 46 -3.92 10.81 -1.20
CA THR A 46 -3.64 9.58 -1.95
C THR A 46 -3.51 8.42 -0.97
N LYS A 47 -4.11 7.27 -1.30
CA LYS A 47 -3.95 6.04 -0.51
C LYS A 47 -2.50 5.56 -0.56
N ILE A 48 -1.96 5.17 0.59
CA ILE A 48 -0.66 4.49 0.66
C ILE A 48 -0.81 3.13 -0.01
N ARG A 49 0.15 2.82 -0.89
CA ARG A 49 0.29 1.52 -1.52
C ARG A 49 1.75 1.07 -1.45
N GLY A 50 1.95 -0.22 -1.22
CA GLY A 50 3.26 -0.85 -1.20
C GLY A 50 3.34 -1.99 -2.20
N SER A 51 4.52 -2.61 -2.23
CA SER A 51 4.77 -3.83 -2.99
C SER A 51 5.46 -4.85 -2.09
N ILE A 52 5.17 -6.13 -2.32
CA ILE A 52 5.86 -7.26 -1.68
C ILE A 52 6.60 -8.01 -2.78
N GLU A 53 7.83 -8.42 -2.48
CA GLU A 53 8.62 -9.29 -3.33
C GLU A 53 9.04 -10.52 -2.51
N ILE A 54 8.75 -11.71 -3.05
CA ILE A 54 9.09 -12.99 -2.45
C ILE A 54 10.12 -13.66 -3.37
N THR A 55 11.28 -14.01 -2.83
CA THR A 55 12.31 -14.79 -3.54
C THR A 55 12.32 -16.21 -3.01
N LYS A 56 11.97 -17.18 -3.86
CA LYS A 56 12.01 -18.61 -3.53
C LYS A 56 13.33 -19.22 -3.94
N VAL A 57 13.95 -19.91 -2.99
CA VAL A 57 15.24 -20.59 -3.15
C VAL A 57 15.17 -22.01 -2.60
N ASP A 58 16.16 -22.82 -2.96
CA ASP A 58 16.41 -24.12 -2.33
C ASP A 58 16.92 -23.92 -0.89
N VAL A 59 16.47 -24.77 0.03
CA VAL A 59 16.89 -24.74 1.44
C VAL A 59 18.35 -25.19 1.63
N ALA A 60 18.83 -26.10 0.77
CA ALA A 60 20.21 -26.59 0.80
C ALA A 60 21.17 -25.65 0.05
N ASP A 61 20.68 -24.89 -0.94
CA ASP A 61 21.45 -23.89 -1.68
C ASP A 61 20.62 -22.63 -1.99
N GLY A 62 20.84 -21.56 -1.21
CA GLY A 62 20.15 -20.29 -1.39
C GLY A 62 20.43 -19.56 -2.72
N ASN A 63 21.43 -20.00 -3.49
CA ASN A 63 21.68 -19.48 -4.84
C ASN A 63 20.80 -20.16 -5.90
N ASN A 64 20.32 -21.37 -5.64
CA ASN A 64 19.42 -22.07 -6.53
C ASN A 64 18.01 -21.44 -6.45
N LYS A 65 17.61 -20.73 -7.50
CA LYS A 65 16.33 -20.02 -7.59
C LYS A 65 15.25 -20.93 -8.14
N LEU A 66 14.05 -20.89 -7.53
CA LEU A 66 12.98 -21.85 -7.84
C LEU A 66 11.81 -21.18 -8.55
N PRO A 67 11.67 -21.37 -9.88
CA PRO A 67 10.50 -20.89 -10.63
C PRO A 67 9.25 -21.74 -10.40
N GLY A 68 8.08 -21.15 -10.64
CA GLY A 68 6.80 -21.85 -10.67
C GLY A 68 6.12 -22.08 -9.30
N ALA A 69 6.74 -21.68 -8.20
CA ALA A 69 6.10 -21.68 -6.88
C ALA A 69 4.98 -20.63 -6.84
N GLU A 70 3.79 -20.98 -6.37
CA GLU A 70 2.67 -20.04 -6.24
C GLU A 70 2.51 -19.57 -4.80
N PHE A 71 2.39 -18.26 -4.62
CA PHE A 71 2.09 -17.62 -3.36
C PHE A 71 0.74 -16.92 -3.42
N THR A 72 0.00 -17.03 -2.32
CA THR A 72 -1.25 -16.30 -2.11
C THR A 72 -1.09 -15.33 -0.94
N ILE A 73 -1.45 -14.07 -1.15
CA ILE A 73 -1.50 -13.02 -0.12
C ILE A 73 -2.91 -12.95 0.45
N TYR A 74 -3.02 -12.92 1.78
CA TYR A 74 -4.26 -12.79 2.52
C TYR A 74 -4.29 -11.50 3.33
N ASN A 75 -5.46 -10.89 3.48
CA ASN A 75 -5.64 -9.73 4.35
C ASN A 75 -5.77 -10.15 5.84
N GLU A 76 -5.88 -9.18 6.74
CA GLU A 76 -6.05 -9.42 8.19
C GLU A 76 -7.30 -10.24 8.53
N GLN A 77 -8.31 -10.30 7.65
CA GLN A 77 -9.50 -11.14 7.81
C GLN A 77 -9.31 -12.58 7.27
N GLY A 78 -8.13 -12.92 6.76
CA GLY A 78 -7.83 -14.21 6.14
C GLY A 78 -8.42 -14.38 4.73
N GLN A 79 -8.88 -13.30 4.09
CA GLN A 79 -9.42 -13.34 2.74
C GLN A 79 -8.29 -13.22 1.71
N GLU A 80 -8.37 -14.02 0.66
CA GLU A 80 -7.45 -13.94 -0.48
C GLU A 80 -7.52 -12.57 -1.15
N VAL A 81 -6.35 -11.97 -1.37
CA VAL A 81 -6.19 -10.66 -2.02
C VAL A 81 -5.64 -10.82 -3.43
N VAL A 82 -4.58 -11.62 -3.58
CA VAL A 82 -3.87 -11.80 -4.86
C VAL A 82 -3.01 -13.07 -4.82
N LYS A 83 -2.83 -13.69 -5.99
CA LYS A 83 -1.89 -14.80 -6.22
C LYS A 83 -0.82 -14.41 -7.23
N GLY A 84 0.34 -15.03 -7.12
CA GLY A 84 1.47 -14.80 -8.01
C GLY A 84 2.44 -15.98 -7.98
N LYS A 85 3.07 -16.24 -9.13
CA LYS A 85 4.08 -17.30 -9.26
C LYS A 85 5.48 -16.72 -9.35
N THR A 86 6.45 -17.48 -8.87
CA THR A 86 7.86 -17.14 -9.04
C THR A 86 8.27 -17.29 -10.50
N ASN A 87 8.99 -16.30 -11.01
CA ASN A 87 9.58 -16.31 -12.35
C ASN A 87 10.89 -17.13 -12.38
N GLU A 88 11.58 -17.12 -13.52
CA GLU A 88 12.87 -17.82 -13.74
C GLU A 88 13.97 -17.41 -12.73
N GLN A 89 13.87 -16.22 -12.14
CA GLN A 89 14.78 -15.73 -11.10
C GLN A 89 14.31 -16.12 -9.68
N GLY A 90 13.25 -16.92 -9.56
CA GLY A 90 12.64 -17.31 -8.30
C GLY A 90 11.82 -16.20 -7.64
N ILE A 91 11.45 -15.14 -8.36
CA ILE A 91 10.82 -13.95 -7.79
C ILE A 91 9.32 -13.90 -8.10
N ALA A 92 8.50 -13.74 -7.07
CA ALA A 92 7.09 -13.39 -7.17
C ALA A 92 6.87 -11.97 -6.62
N LYS A 93 6.31 -11.07 -7.45
CA LYS A 93 6.12 -9.66 -7.10
C LYS A 93 4.64 -9.29 -7.07
N PHE A 94 4.24 -8.61 -6.00
CA PHE A 94 2.87 -8.16 -5.73
C PHE A 94 2.87 -6.64 -5.58
N ASP A 95 2.42 -5.95 -6.61
CA ASP A 95 2.45 -4.49 -6.64
C ASP A 95 1.12 -3.85 -6.21
N LYS A 96 1.23 -2.62 -5.71
CA LYS A 96 0.08 -1.72 -5.44
C LYS A 96 -0.88 -2.27 -4.39
N LEU A 97 -0.40 -3.06 -3.44
CA LEU A 97 -1.19 -3.51 -2.29
C LEU A 97 -1.54 -2.29 -1.42
N PRO A 98 -2.82 -2.07 -1.07
CA PRO A 98 -3.20 -1.02 -0.14
C PRO A 98 -2.47 -1.17 1.20
N ALA A 99 -2.22 -0.06 1.91
CA ALA A 99 -1.71 -0.16 3.27
C ALA A 99 -2.64 -1.01 4.16
N GLY A 100 -2.03 -1.95 4.89
CA GLY A 100 -2.74 -2.90 5.72
C GLY A 100 -1.79 -3.96 6.25
N LYS A 101 -2.32 -4.87 7.07
CA LYS A 101 -1.62 -6.08 7.49
C LYS A 101 -2.01 -7.23 6.57
N TYR A 102 -1.03 -8.04 6.23
CA TYR A 102 -1.18 -9.18 5.34
C TYR A 102 -0.40 -10.37 5.88
N THR A 103 -0.83 -11.56 5.50
CA THR A 103 -0.04 -12.78 5.59
C THR A 103 0.11 -13.39 4.21
N TYR A 104 1.03 -14.33 4.05
CA TYR A 104 1.16 -15.10 2.81
C TYR A 104 1.37 -16.59 3.04
N LYS A 105 1.01 -17.39 2.04
CA LYS A 105 1.21 -18.85 2.04
C LYS A 105 1.67 -19.33 0.66
N GLU A 106 2.58 -20.31 0.64
CA GLU A 106 2.87 -21.10 -0.58
C GLU A 106 1.68 -22.03 -0.85
N THR A 107 0.99 -21.83 -1.98
CA THR A 107 -0.18 -22.62 -2.38
C THR A 107 0.13 -23.65 -3.46
N LEU A 108 1.30 -23.54 -4.09
CA LEU A 108 1.82 -24.54 -5.01
C LEU A 108 3.34 -24.59 -4.90
N ALA A 109 3.89 -25.76 -4.56
CA ALA A 109 5.33 -25.98 -4.56
C ALA A 109 5.91 -25.93 -5.99
N PRO A 110 7.17 -25.51 -6.15
CA PRO A 110 7.87 -25.67 -7.41
C PRO A 110 8.05 -27.16 -7.75
N GLN A 111 8.16 -27.48 -9.05
CA GLN A 111 8.27 -28.87 -9.50
C GLN A 111 9.45 -29.59 -8.85
N GLY A 112 9.20 -30.75 -8.25
CA GLY A 112 10.22 -31.56 -7.58
C GLY A 112 10.48 -31.19 -6.11
N TYR A 113 9.78 -30.17 -5.59
CA TYR A 113 9.86 -29.77 -4.18
C TYR A 113 8.58 -30.13 -3.42
N VAL A 114 8.73 -30.33 -2.10
CA VAL A 114 7.60 -30.52 -1.19
C VAL A 114 7.06 -29.14 -0.79
N SER A 115 5.72 -29.01 -0.72
CA SER A 115 5.06 -27.79 -0.25
C SER A 115 5.46 -27.44 1.17
N HIS A 116 5.77 -26.16 1.41
CA HIS A 116 6.00 -25.64 2.74
C HIS A 116 4.69 -25.04 3.30
N GLU A 117 4.04 -25.77 4.19
CA GLU A 117 2.71 -25.43 4.73
C GLU A 117 2.76 -24.42 5.90
N GLU A 118 3.57 -23.37 5.77
CA GLU A 118 3.65 -22.29 6.77
C GLU A 118 2.97 -21.01 6.26
N THR A 119 2.30 -20.31 7.18
CA THR A 119 1.75 -18.96 6.96
C THR A 119 2.66 -17.98 7.66
N PHE A 120 3.08 -16.94 6.94
CA PHE A 120 3.98 -15.90 7.41
C PHE A 120 3.26 -14.55 7.50
#